data_AF-A0A0K1E0B6-F1
#
_entry.id   AF-A0A0K1E0B6-F1
#
_cell.length_a   1.000
_cell.length_b   1.000
_cell.length_c   1.000
_cell.angle_alpha   90.00
_cell.angle_beta   90.00
_cell.angle_gamma   90.00
#
_symmetry.space_group_name_H-M   'P 1'
#
loop_
_entity.id
_entity.type
_entity.pdbx_description
1 polymer ?
#
loop_
_entity_poly.entity_id
_entity_poly.type
_entity_poly.pdbx_seq_one_letter_code
_entity_poly.pdbx_strand_id
1 'polypeptide(L)'
;MQIVDHSETPHVLGEVDVLVAPRCGAPPPAPRLASAPHLARAIRQIHGPQILPALQDQRDLGLEAADPVLLFGQLQLDAAWAARLMPHGDGLRRCAAPRPDPITAAVAVLSHRPRSIAVDLRFGYARYVYIAADYAEEVGAELQVIATRPLDLPGEVVFHASTPPYIKERYVKAPGDVSVQRGEVSLREAPLEGPAVQVYEPHFHKALERVAEVLGVGLDVFEDLAAHGVVSHGYLMDFLSPWQLGYLVKWDLVRQMPGGWSATPKLMYLHGLYRR
;
A
#
# COMPACT_ATOMS: atom_id res chain seq x y z
N MET A 1 4.85 -12.97 -16.78
CA MET A 1 4.16 -13.08 -18.10
C MET A 1 3.39 -11.80 -18.36
N GLN A 2 3.24 -11.40 -19.61
CA GLN A 2 2.53 -10.20 -20.04
C GLN A 2 1.39 -10.59 -20.98
N ILE A 3 0.19 -10.06 -20.75
CA ILE A 3 -0.99 -10.26 -21.59
C ILE A 3 -1.37 -8.90 -22.17
N VAL A 4 -1.29 -8.79 -23.49
CA VAL A 4 -1.75 -7.62 -24.24
C VAL A 4 -3.23 -7.82 -24.53
N ASP A 5 -4.07 -7.02 -23.89
CA ASP A 5 -5.52 -7.16 -23.91
C ASP A 5 -6.19 -5.77 -24.04
N HIS A 6 -7.17 -5.70 -24.95
CA HIS A 6 -7.95 -4.51 -25.29
C HIS A 6 -9.47 -4.72 -25.10
N SER A 7 -9.87 -5.87 -24.56
CA SER A 7 -11.27 -6.15 -24.26
C SER A 7 -11.75 -5.38 -23.03
N GLU A 8 -13.06 -5.38 -22.78
CA GLU A 8 -13.63 -4.70 -21.61
C GLU A 8 -13.32 -5.42 -20.28
N THR A 9 -13.23 -6.75 -20.32
CA THR A 9 -12.98 -7.60 -19.15
C THR A 9 -11.56 -8.16 -19.22
N PRO A 10 -10.81 -8.23 -18.10
CA PRO A 10 -9.44 -8.71 -18.15
C PRO A 10 -9.40 -10.21 -18.44
N HIS A 11 -8.45 -10.64 -19.28
CA HIS A 11 -8.19 -12.05 -19.53
C HIS A 11 -6.88 -12.52 -18.90
N VAL A 12 -6.86 -13.75 -18.42
CA VAL A 12 -5.72 -14.42 -17.77
C VAL A 12 -5.39 -15.75 -18.44
N LEU A 13 -4.16 -16.20 -18.30
CA LEU A 13 -3.73 -17.54 -18.72
C LEU A 13 -3.73 -18.49 -17.53
N GLY A 14 -4.56 -19.52 -17.55
CA GLY A 14 -4.64 -20.49 -16.45
C GLY A 14 -5.36 -19.95 -15.21
N GLU A 15 -5.13 -20.57 -14.05
CA GLU A 15 -5.70 -20.15 -12.77
C GLU A 15 -4.81 -19.14 -12.05
N VAL A 16 -5.43 -18.13 -11.45
CA VAL A 16 -4.76 -17.06 -10.70
C VAL A 16 -5.36 -16.97 -9.30
N ASP A 17 -4.54 -16.95 -8.26
CA ASP A 17 -5.05 -16.87 -6.88
C ASP A 17 -5.70 -15.51 -6.60
N VAL A 18 -5.11 -14.43 -7.12
CA VAL A 18 -5.60 -13.05 -6.93
C VAL A 18 -5.51 -12.23 -8.21
N LEU A 19 -6.61 -11.60 -8.58
CA LEU A 19 -6.70 -10.56 -9.58
C LEU A 19 -6.78 -9.18 -8.91
N VAL A 20 -5.91 -8.26 -9.32
CA VAL A 20 -5.99 -6.84 -9.00
C VAL A 20 -6.56 -6.11 -10.22
N ALA A 21 -7.83 -5.69 -10.17
CA ALA A 21 -8.49 -5.05 -11.31
C ALA A 21 -9.53 -3.99 -10.89
N PRO A 22 -9.73 -2.90 -11.68
CA PRO A 22 -10.70 -1.85 -11.36
C PRO A 22 -12.14 -2.34 -11.17
N ARG A 23 -12.50 -3.46 -11.80
CA ARG A 23 -13.83 -4.09 -11.67
C ARG A 23 -14.01 -4.87 -10.36
N CYS A 24 -12.95 -5.10 -9.58
CA CYS A 24 -13.05 -5.72 -8.27
C CYS A 24 -13.63 -4.74 -7.23
N GLY A 25 -14.43 -5.27 -6.28
CA GLY A 25 -15.05 -4.47 -5.22
C GLY A 25 -14.32 -4.50 -3.87
N ALA A 26 -13.52 -5.54 -3.59
CA ALA A 26 -12.87 -5.70 -2.29
C ALA A 26 -11.59 -4.86 -2.18
N PRO A 27 -11.29 -4.25 -1.03
CA PRO A 27 -10.02 -3.54 -0.82
C PRO A 27 -8.85 -4.54 -0.83
N PRO A 28 -7.64 -4.13 -1.27
CA PRO A 28 -6.46 -4.97 -1.08
C PRO A 28 -6.17 -5.16 0.42
N PRO A 29 -5.56 -6.28 0.81
CA PRO A 29 -5.26 -6.55 2.21
C PRO A 29 -4.35 -5.48 2.80
N ALA A 30 -4.40 -5.29 4.13
CA ALA A 30 -3.35 -4.55 4.83
C ALA A 30 -1.97 -5.18 4.51
N PRO A 31 -0.99 -4.39 4.01
CA PRO A 31 0.30 -4.92 3.60
C PRO A 31 1.09 -5.36 4.84
N ARG A 32 1.72 -6.53 4.78
CA ARG A 32 2.65 -6.98 5.84
C ARG A 32 3.87 -6.06 5.87
N LEU A 33 4.38 -5.73 7.06
CA LEU A 33 5.54 -4.85 7.20
C LEU A 33 6.82 -5.43 6.61
N ALA A 34 6.86 -6.73 6.32
CA ALA A 34 7.91 -7.36 5.51
C ALA A 34 8.01 -6.74 4.10
N SER A 35 6.91 -6.23 3.52
CA SER A 35 6.89 -5.57 2.22
C SER A 35 7.19 -4.07 2.29
N ALA A 36 7.57 -3.53 3.46
CA ALA A 36 7.76 -2.10 3.66
C ALA A 36 8.70 -1.42 2.63
N PRO A 37 9.84 -2.03 2.21
CA PRO A 37 10.69 -1.43 1.19
C PRO A 37 9.98 -1.24 -0.15
N HIS A 38 9.23 -2.24 -0.61
CA HIS A 38 8.49 -2.19 -1.88
C HIS A 38 7.29 -1.24 -1.81
N LEU A 39 6.58 -1.25 -0.68
CA LEU A 39 5.46 -0.35 -0.44
C LEU A 39 5.92 1.11 -0.40
N ALA A 40 7.00 1.41 0.32
CA ALA A 40 7.57 2.75 0.36
C ALA A 40 8.13 3.19 -1.00
N ARG A 41 8.75 2.28 -1.77
CA ARG A 41 9.21 2.55 -3.14
C ARG A 41 8.03 2.93 -4.05
N ALA A 42 6.93 2.17 -3.98
CA ALA A 42 5.71 2.47 -4.74
C ALA A 42 5.15 3.85 -4.39
N ILE A 43 4.92 4.11 -3.10
CA ILE A 43 4.38 5.41 -2.65
C ILE A 43 5.29 6.57 -3.03
N ARG A 44 6.60 6.45 -2.83
CA ARG A 44 7.55 7.51 -3.18
C ARG A 44 7.57 7.82 -4.67
N GLN A 45 7.55 6.81 -5.53
CA GLN A 45 7.67 7.01 -6.98
C GLN A 45 6.38 7.40 -7.67
N ILE A 46 5.23 7.00 -7.12
CA ILE A 46 3.91 7.29 -7.68
C ILE A 46 3.37 8.59 -7.10
N HIS A 47 3.47 8.76 -5.78
CA HIS A 47 2.78 9.81 -5.03
C HIS A 47 3.73 10.85 -4.43
N GLY A 48 5.00 10.52 -4.20
CA GLY A 48 6.06 11.45 -3.76
C GLY A 48 6.57 11.27 -2.32
N PRO A 49 5.70 11.15 -1.30
CA PRO A 49 6.11 11.06 0.10
C PRO A 49 7.01 9.88 0.44
N GLN A 50 7.95 10.10 1.36
CA GLN A 50 8.81 9.06 1.91
C GLN A 50 8.20 8.50 3.20
N ILE A 51 7.80 7.22 3.17
CA ILE A 51 7.12 6.57 4.32
C ILE A 51 7.93 5.44 4.96
N LEU A 52 9.05 5.02 4.36
CA LEU A 52 9.85 3.88 4.84
C LEU A 52 10.26 3.99 6.32
N PRO A 53 10.76 5.14 6.83
CA PRO A 53 11.16 5.24 8.22
C PRO A 53 10.00 5.01 9.20
N ALA A 54 8.79 5.48 8.85
CA ALA A 54 7.61 5.29 9.68
C ALA A 54 7.14 3.82 9.66
N LEU A 55 7.18 3.14 8.50
CA LEU A 55 6.89 1.71 8.42
C LEU A 55 7.91 0.86 9.20
N GLN A 56 9.20 1.26 9.19
CA GLN A 56 10.22 0.61 10.02
C GLN A 56 9.90 0.77 11.50
N ASP A 57 9.47 1.96 11.93
CA ASP A 57 9.05 2.17 13.32
C ASP A 57 7.91 1.24 13.72
N GLN A 58 6.90 1.06 12.87
CA GLN A 58 5.80 0.14 13.16
C GLN A 58 6.30 -1.29 13.35
N ARG A 59 7.25 -1.72 12.51
CA ARG A 59 7.85 -3.06 12.61
C ARG A 59 8.68 -3.19 13.90
N ASP A 60 9.47 -2.19 14.23
CA ASP A 60 10.31 -2.17 15.42
C ASP A 60 9.46 -2.12 16.71
N LEU A 61 8.26 -1.55 16.63
CA LEU A 61 7.21 -1.58 17.65
C LEU A 61 6.40 -2.89 17.67
N GLY A 62 6.75 -3.87 16.84
CA GLY A 62 6.20 -5.22 16.87
C GLY A 62 4.92 -5.43 16.05
N LEU A 63 4.52 -4.48 15.21
CA LEU A 63 3.38 -4.68 14.32
C LEU A 63 3.75 -5.65 13.18
N GLU A 64 2.80 -6.49 12.76
CA GLU A 64 2.98 -7.42 11.63
C GLU A 64 2.57 -6.79 10.29
N ALA A 65 1.56 -5.93 10.31
CA ALA A 65 0.99 -5.26 9.14
C ALA A 65 1.02 -3.75 9.31
N ALA A 66 1.07 -3.04 8.19
CA ALA A 66 1.11 -1.59 8.19
C ALA A 66 -0.23 -1.04 8.72
N ASP A 67 -0.14 -0.17 9.71
CA ASP A 67 -1.27 0.49 10.32
C ASP A 67 -1.39 1.92 9.74
N PRO A 68 -2.43 2.20 8.93
CA PRO A 68 -2.64 3.52 8.34
C PRO A 68 -2.92 4.60 9.38
N VAL A 69 -3.61 4.28 10.48
CA VAL A 69 -3.98 5.26 11.51
C VAL A 69 -2.74 5.68 12.29
N LEU A 70 -1.90 4.72 12.64
CA LEU A 70 -0.59 5.00 13.24
C LEU A 70 0.31 5.75 12.26
N LEU A 71 0.36 5.34 10.98
CA LEU A 71 1.17 6.00 9.96
C LEU A 71 0.80 7.49 9.82
N PHE A 72 -0.50 7.81 9.89
CA PHE A 72 -0.97 9.20 9.90
C PHE A 72 -0.40 10.01 11.07
N GLY A 73 -0.31 9.41 12.26
CA GLY A 73 0.32 10.02 13.43
C GLY A 73 1.84 10.12 13.34
N GLN A 74 2.51 9.19 12.64
CA GLN A 74 3.97 9.14 12.50
C GLN A 74 4.51 10.15 11.49
N LEU A 75 3.84 10.30 10.35
CA LEU A 75 4.31 11.16 9.26
C LEU A 75 4.27 12.65 9.64
N GLN A 76 5.07 13.45 8.92
CA GLN A 76 5.00 14.90 9.00
C GLN A 76 3.64 15.40 8.48
N LEU A 77 3.16 16.55 8.97
CA LEU A 77 1.81 17.04 8.66
C LEU A 77 1.55 17.21 7.15
N ASP A 78 2.55 17.65 6.40
CA ASP A 78 2.50 17.82 4.94
C ASP A 78 2.46 16.49 4.17
N ALA A 79 2.94 15.42 4.78
CA ALA A 79 2.98 14.07 4.22
C ALA A 79 1.90 13.12 4.81
N ALA A 80 1.20 13.50 5.88
CA ALA A 80 0.27 12.64 6.61
C ALA A 80 -0.87 12.09 5.73
N TRP A 81 -1.27 12.82 4.68
CA TRP A 81 -2.25 12.36 3.69
C TRP A 81 -1.84 11.05 3.01
N ALA A 82 -0.53 10.74 2.90
CA ALA A 82 -0.03 9.51 2.32
C ALA A 82 -0.48 8.26 3.09
N ALA A 83 -0.82 8.39 4.38
CA ALA A 83 -1.39 7.28 5.14
C ALA A 83 -2.75 6.80 4.59
N ARG A 84 -3.49 7.67 3.91
CA ARG A 84 -4.75 7.34 3.23
C ARG A 84 -4.56 6.52 1.96
N LEU A 85 -3.33 6.44 1.47
CA LEU A 85 -2.94 5.60 0.34
C LEU A 85 -2.63 4.16 0.75
N MET A 86 -2.71 3.82 2.04
CA MET A 86 -2.43 2.46 2.51
C MET A 86 -3.65 1.55 2.28
N PRO A 87 -3.43 0.40 1.63
CA PRO A 87 -4.42 -0.68 1.65
C PRO A 87 -4.68 -1.13 3.09
N HIS A 88 -5.93 -1.46 3.39
CA HIS A 88 -6.41 -1.72 4.75
C HIS A 88 -7.52 -2.78 4.78
N GLY A 89 -7.59 -3.64 3.76
CA GLY A 89 -8.56 -4.73 3.70
C GLY A 89 -8.22 -5.90 4.61
N ASP A 90 -9.24 -6.66 4.97
CA ASP A 90 -9.11 -7.87 5.77
C ASP A 90 -8.77 -9.07 4.89
N GLY A 91 -7.48 -9.43 4.90
CA GLY A 91 -6.96 -10.65 4.29
C GLY A 91 -7.02 -10.67 2.75
N LEU A 92 -6.51 -11.78 2.20
CA LEU A 92 -6.39 -11.98 0.76
C LEU A 92 -7.76 -12.34 0.16
N ARG A 93 -8.13 -11.70 -0.96
CA ARG A 93 -9.35 -11.97 -1.73
C ARG A 93 -8.96 -12.31 -3.17
N ARG A 94 -9.79 -13.10 -3.87
CA ARG A 94 -9.51 -13.48 -5.26
C ARG A 94 -9.62 -12.31 -6.24
N CYS A 95 -10.41 -11.29 -5.91
CA CYS A 95 -10.54 -10.06 -6.70
C CYS A 95 -10.37 -8.83 -5.81
N ALA A 96 -9.26 -8.10 -5.97
CA ALA A 96 -8.92 -6.90 -5.21
C ALA A 96 -8.98 -5.63 -6.09
N ALA A 97 -9.64 -4.59 -5.59
CA ALA A 97 -9.73 -3.29 -6.21
C ALA A 97 -8.37 -2.57 -6.14
N PRO A 98 -7.94 -1.85 -7.18
CA PRO A 98 -6.65 -1.14 -7.22
C PRO A 98 -6.73 0.18 -6.46
N ARG A 99 -7.03 0.14 -5.15
CA ARG A 99 -7.07 1.31 -4.28
C ARG A 99 -5.82 1.33 -3.38
N PRO A 100 -5.01 2.40 -3.40
CA PRO A 100 -5.18 3.64 -4.16
C PRO A 100 -4.82 3.51 -5.65
N ASP A 101 -3.95 2.56 -5.99
CA ASP A 101 -3.49 2.29 -7.34
C ASP A 101 -3.15 0.79 -7.50
N PRO A 102 -3.05 0.27 -8.73
CA PRO A 102 -2.80 -1.15 -8.97
C PRO A 102 -1.46 -1.67 -8.45
N ILE A 103 -0.44 -0.81 -8.37
CA ILE A 103 0.92 -1.22 -7.98
C ILE A 103 1.00 -1.36 -6.47
N THR A 104 0.51 -0.35 -5.74
CA THR A 104 0.40 -0.40 -4.28
C THR A 104 -0.50 -1.56 -3.84
N ALA A 105 -1.61 -1.81 -4.55
CA ALA A 105 -2.48 -2.96 -4.32
C ALA A 105 -1.77 -4.30 -4.59
N ALA A 106 -1.02 -4.42 -5.69
CA ALA A 106 -0.27 -5.63 -6.01
C ALA A 106 0.80 -5.92 -4.97
N VAL A 107 1.56 -4.91 -4.51
CA VAL A 107 2.54 -5.09 -3.42
C VAL A 107 1.86 -5.57 -2.14
N ALA A 108 0.70 -5.00 -1.80
CA ALA A 108 -0.04 -5.43 -0.63
C ALA A 108 -0.52 -6.89 -0.74
N VAL A 109 -1.06 -7.29 -1.89
CA VAL A 109 -1.44 -8.69 -2.16
C VAL A 109 -0.22 -9.62 -2.08
N LEU A 110 0.88 -9.28 -2.74
CA LEU A 110 2.13 -10.06 -2.73
C LEU A 110 2.71 -10.22 -1.33
N SER A 111 2.49 -9.26 -0.42
CA SER A 111 2.94 -9.36 0.96
C SER A 111 2.33 -10.53 1.74
N HIS A 112 1.21 -11.07 1.26
CA HIS A 112 0.56 -12.29 1.79
C HIS A 112 0.96 -13.57 1.05
N ARG A 113 1.93 -13.49 0.12
CA ARG A 113 2.55 -14.62 -0.60
C ARG A 113 1.54 -15.55 -1.31
N PRO A 114 0.68 -15.01 -2.21
CA PRO A 114 -0.09 -15.87 -3.13
C PRO A 114 0.87 -16.63 -4.05
N ARG A 115 0.42 -17.76 -4.61
CA ARG A 115 1.21 -18.50 -5.61
C ARG A 115 1.20 -17.79 -6.95
N SER A 116 0.09 -17.15 -7.30
CA SER A 116 -0.07 -16.42 -8.55
C SER A 116 -0.91 -15.16 -8.39
N ILE A 117 -0.57 -14.12 -9.16
CA ILE A 117 -1.27 -12.84 -9.17
C ILE A 117 -1.39 -12.32 -10.61
N ALA A 118 -2.55 -11.75 -10.93
CA ALA A 118 -2.78 -11.00 -12.16
C ALA A 118 -3.06 -9.54 -11.81
N VAL A 119 -2.43 -8.60 -12.53
CA VAL A 119 -2.59 -7.16 -12.29
C VAL A 119 -3.04 -6.47 -13.58
N ASP A 120 -4.22 -5.86 -13.54
CA ASP A 120 -4.78 -5.08 -14.65
C ASP A 120 -4.20 -3.66 -14.66
N LEU A 121 -3.32 -3.40 -15.61
CA LEU A 121 -2.64 -2.12 -15.86
C LEU A 121 -3.13 -1.45 -17.15
N ARG A 122 -4.23 -1.92 -17.76
CA ARG A 122 -4.75 -1.35 -19.01
C ARG A 122 -5.13 0.13 -18.88
N PHE A 123 -5.43 0.58 -17.65
CA PHE A 123 -5.85 1.95 -17.33
C PHE A 123 -4.73 2.82 -16.74
N GLY A 124 -3.47 2.39 -16.78
CA GLY A 124 -2.32 3.20 -16.35
C GLY A 124 -1.30 2.44 -15.50
N TYR A 125 -0.34 3.17 -14.92
CA TYR A 125 0.68 2.66 -13.99
C TYR A 125 1.65 1.60 -14.52
N ALA A 126 1.53 1.19 -15.79
CA ALA A 126 2.44 0.25 -16.44
C ALA A 126 3.93 0.64 -16.33
N ARG A 127 4.26 1.94 -16.22
CA ARG A 127 5.65 2.40 -16.01
C ARG A 127 6.26 2.00 -14.67
N TYR A 128 5.45 1.59 -13.70
CA TYR A 128 5.85 1.22 -12.34
C TYR A 128 5.76 -0.29 -12.08
N VAL A 129 5.42 -1.07 -13.11
CA VAL A 129 5.19 -2.52 -13.00
C VAL A 129 6.38 -3.28 -12.41
N TYR A 130 7.60 -2.77 -12.63
CA TYR A 130 8.83 -3.40 -12.12
C TYR A 130 8.81 -3.53 -10.58
N ILE A 131 8.12 -2.65 -9.85
CA ILE A 131 8.02 -2.75 -8.39
C ILE A 131 7.27 -4.04 -8.00
N ALA A 132 6.15 -4.33 -8.68
CA ALA A 132 5.39 -5.54 -8.45
C ALA A 132 6.11 -6.78 -9.00
N ALA A 133 6.83 -6.66 -10.12
CA ALA A 133 7.61 -7.74 -10.70
C ALA A 133 8.80 -8.15 -9.81
N ASP A 134 9.61 -7.18 -9.38
CA ASP A 134 10.73 -7.38 -8.45
C ASP A 134 10.24 -8.09 -7.18
N TYR A 135 9.11 -7.63 -6.62
CA TYR A 135 8.60 -8.22 -5.39
C TYR A 135 7.96 -9.61 -5.60
N ALA A 136 7.28 -9.84 -6.73
CA ALA A 136 6.74 -11.14 -7.08
C ALA A 136 7.85 -12.19 -7.22
N GLU A 137 8.98 -11.83 -7.85
CA GLU A 137 10.16 -12.68 -7.95
C GLU A 137 10.74 -13.00 -6.56
N GLU A 138 10.88 -11.99 -5.69
CA GLU A 138 11.39 -12.17 -4.33
C GLU A 138 10.55 -13.14 -3.49
N VAL A 139 9.22 -13.09 -3.61
CA VAL A 139 8.32 -13.98 -2.87
C VAL A 139 8.01 -15.29 -3.60
N GLY A 140 8.53 -15.48 -4.82
CA GLY A 140 8.29 -16.67 -5.64
C GLY A 140 6.87 -16.79 -6.19
N ALA A 141 6.18 -15.68 -6.42
CA ALA A 141 4.82 -15.65 -6.97
C ALA A 141 4.85 -15.48 -8.50
N GLU A 142 3.99 -16.21 -9.21
CA GLU A 142 3.81 -16.04 -10.65
C GLU A 142 3.02 -14.76 -10.95
N LEU A 143 3.64 -13.82 -11.67
CA LEU A 143 3.01 -12.56 -12.06
C LEU A 143 2.51 -12.59 -13.51
N GLN A 144 1.22 -12.31 -13.69
CA GLN A 144 0.60 -11.95 -14.97
C GLN A 144 0.29 -10.45 -15.00
N VAL A 145 0.83 -9.74 -15.98
CA VAL A 145 0.53 -8.31 -16.17
C VAL A 145 -0.39 -8.16 -17.36
N ILE A 146 -1.55 -7.54 -17.17
CA ILE A 146 -2.50 -7.28 -18.25
C ILE A 146 -2.37 -5.82 -18.65
N ALA A 147 -2.02 -5.56 -19.90
CA ALA A 147 -1.72 -4.22 -20.41
C ALA A 147 -2.22 -4.05 -21.85
N THR A 148 -2.22 -2.82 -22.36
CA THR A 148 -2.62 -2.50 -23.74
C THR A 148 -1.45 -2.53 -24.73
N ARG A 149 -0.25 -2.84 -24.26
CA ARG A 149 0.96 -3.00 -25.07
C ARG A 149 2.00 -3.84 -24.34
N PRO A 150 2.94 -4.49 -25.05
CA PRO A 150 4.10 -5.10 -24.43
C PRO A 150 4.88 -4.08 -23.59
N LEU A 151 5.33 -4.51 -22.42
CA LEU A 151 6.11 -3.74 -21.47
C LEU A 151 7.58 -4.14 -21.57
N ASP A 152 8.46 -3.22 -21.18
CA ASP A 152 9.89 -3.49 -21.03
C ASP A 152 10.14 -4.27 -19.73
N LEU A 153 9.68 -5.52 -19.74
CA LEU A 153 9.83 -6.50 -18.67
C LEU A 153 10.26 -7.83 -19.26
N PRO A 154 11.09 -8.61 -18.53
CA PRO A 154 11.40 -9.97 -18.94
C PRO A 154 10.14 -10.86 -18.92
N GLY A 155 10.21 -11.94 -19.69
CA GLY A 155 9.18 -12.96 -19.75
C GLY A 155 8.34 -12.93 -21.02
N GLU A 156 7.42 -13.87 -21.08
CA GLU A 156 6.60 -14.11 -22.26
C GLU A 156 5.53 -13.04 -22.46
N VAL A 157 5.31 -12.68 -23.72
CA VAL A 157 4.22 -11.82 -24.17
C VAL A 157 3.16 -12.67 -24.87
N VAL A 158 1.93 -12.51 -24.44
CA VAL A 158 0.73 -13.15 -25.00
C VAL A 158 -0.19 -12.05 -25.51
N PHE A 159 -0.71 -12.20 -26.72
CA PHE A 159 -1.66 -11.28 -27.32
C PHE A 159 -3.05 -11.91 -27.30
N HIS A 160 -4.02 -11.23 -26.68
CA HIS A 160 -5.42 -11.60 -26.76
C HIS A 160 -5.98 -11.29 -28.15
N ALA A 161 -7.00 -12.01 -28.59
CA ALA A 161 -7.68 -11.83 -29.88
C ALA A 161 -8.22 -10.41 -30.11
N SER A 162 -8.51 -9.66 -29.03
CA SER A 162 -8.93 -8.26 -29.13
C SER A 162 -7.79 -7.29 -29.50
N THR A 163 -6.53 -7.74 -29.52
CA THR A 163 -5.38 -6.85 -29.77
C THR A 163 -5.40 -6.33 -31.20
N PRO A 164 -5.28 -5.00 -31.42
CA PRO A 164 -5.16 -4.45 -32.76
C PRO A 164 -3.99 -5.06 -33.55
N PRO A 165 -4.20 -5.44 -34.84
CA PRO A 165 -3.16 -6.10 -35.64
C PRO A 165 -1.82 -5.35 -35.68
N TYR A 166 -1.84 -4.02 -35.78
CA TYR A 166 -0.61 -3.21 -35.84
C TYR A 166 0.29 -3.30 -34.60
N ILE A 167 -0.25 -3.71 -33.45
CA ILE A 167 0.52 -3.96 -32.21
C ILE A 167 1.12 -5.37 -32.27
N LYS A 168 0.32 -6.36 -32.70
CA LYS A 168 0.66 -7.78 -32.71
C LYS A 168 1.63 -8.16 -33.84
N GLU A 169 1.47 -7.59 -35.03
CA GLU A 169 2.21 -7.96 -36.26
C GLU A 169 3.73 -7.75 -36.17
N ARG A 170 4.19 -6.90 -35.24
CA ARG A 170 5.62 -6.71 -34.94
C ARG A 170 6.25 -7.94 -34.26
N TYR A 171 5.41 -8.80 -33.68
CA TYR A 171 5.83 -9.95 -32.88
C TYR A 171 5.34 -11.27 -33.49
N VAL A 172 4.05 -11.36 -33.84
CA VAL A 172 3.45 -12.57 -34.41
C VAL A 172 2.38 -12.22 -35.45
N LYS A 173 2.30 -13.01 -36.52
CA LYS A 173 1.31 -12.87 -37.60
C LYS A 173 0.31 -14.03 -37.60
N ALA A 174 -0.39 -14.21 -36.48
CA ALA A 174 -1.42 -15.24 -36.32
C ALA A 174 -2.71 -14.65 -35.75
N PRO A 175 -3.89 -15.14 -36.11
CA PRO A 175 -5.17 -14.73 -35.52
C PRO A 175 -5.33 -15.31 -34.09
N GLY A 176 -6.35 -14.85 -33.35
CA GLY A 176 -6.70 -15.41 -32.03
C GLY A 176 -5.73 -15.06 -30.90
N ASP A 177 -5.81 -15.83 -29.82
CA ASP A 177 -4.96 -15.72 -28.63
C ASP A 177 -3.61 -16.38 -28.89
N VAL A 178 -2.52 -15.61 -28.84
CA VAL A 178 -1.22 -16.08 -29.31
C VAL A 178 -0.08 -15.60 -28.42
N SER A 179 0.72 -16.56 -27.98
CA SER A 179 2.03 -16.36 -27.37
C SER A 179 3.11 -16.12 -28.43
N VAL A 180 4.03 -15.18 -28.15
CA VAL A 180 5.22 -14.95 -28.97
C VAL A 180 6.13 -16.17 -29.04
N GLN A 181 6.16 -17.00 -27.99
CA GLN A 181 7.08 -18.14 -27.89
C GLN A 181 6.41 -19.50 -28.12
N ARG A 182 5.16 -19.67 -27.66
CA ARG A 182 4.46 -20.95 -27.65
C ARG A 182 3.45 -21.12 -28.79
N GLY A 183 3.13 -20.06 -29.53
CA GLY A 183 2.09 -20.08 -30.56
C GLY A 183 0.70 -19.91 -29.96
N GLU A 184 -0.28 -20.67 -30.44
CA GLU A 184 -1.67 -20.56 -30.00
C GLU A 184 -1.82 -20.90 -28.50
N VAL A 185 -2.58 -20.07 -27.78
CA VAL A 185 -2.90 -20.27 -26.36
C VAL A 185 -4.38 -20.00 -26.13
N SER A 186 -4.90 -20.35 -24.96
CA SER A 186 -6.29 -20.06 -24.59
C SER A 186 -6.30 -19.16 -23.36
N LEU A 187 -6.69 -17.91 -23.55
CA LEU A 187 -6.97 -17.01 -22.44
C LEU A 187 -8.41 -17.19 -21.96
N ARG A 188 -8.63 -16.95 -20.68
CA ARG A 188 -9.95 -17.01 -20.06
C ARG A 188 -10.27 -15.68 -19.42
N GLU A 189 -11.55 -15.28 -19.46
CA GLU A 189 -12.01 -14.13 -18.72
C GLU A 189 -11.71 -14.33 -17.23
N ALA A 190 -11.11 -13.32 -16.61
CA ALA A 190 -10.69 -13.40 -15.23
C ALA A 190 -11.92 -13.44 -14.30
N PRO A 191 -11.88 -14.23 -13.20
CA PRO A 191 -13.01 -14.34 -12.29
C PRO A 191 -13.19 -13.04 -11.52
N LEU A 192 -14.13 -12.21 -11.96
CA LEU A 192 -14.57 -11.02 -11.26
C LEU A 192 -15.58 -11.44 -10.16
N GLU A 193 -15.20 -11.28 -8.89
CA GLU A 193 -16.12 -11.58 -7.77
C GLU A 193 -17.12 -10.45 -7.50
N GLY A 194 -18.29 -10.84 -6.96
CA GLY A 194 -19.48 -10.00 -6.70
C GLY A 194 -19.34 -8.94 -5.60
N PRO A 195 -20.46 -8.38 -5.10
CA PRO A 195 -20.60 -6.98 -4.72
C PRO A 195 -19.63 -6.53 -3.62
N ALA A 196 -19.34 -5.23 -3.62
CA ALA A 196 -18.42 -4.56 -2.71
C ALA A 196 -18.59 -5.06 -1.26
N VAL A 197 -17.51 -5.61 -0.72
CA VAL A 197 -17.39 -5.80 0.73
C VAL A 197 -17.43 -4.43 1.37
N GLN A 198 -18.19 -4.27 2.46
CA GLN A 198 -18.21 -3.02 3.20
C GLN A 198 -16.78 -2.73 3.69
N VAL A 199 -16.19 -1.66 3.15
CA VAL A 199 -14.85 -1.22 3.53
C VAL A 199 -15.02 -0.26 4.69
N TYR A 200 -14.55 -0.65 5.87
CA TYR A 200 -14.45 0.26 6.99
C TYR A 200 -13.24 1.17 6.75
N GLU A 201 -13.50 2.44 6.50
CA GLU A 201 -12.42 3.42 6.36
C GLU A 201 -11.65 3.55 7.68
N PRO A 202 -10.31 3.67 7.63
CA PRO A 202 -9.53 3.89 8.84
C PRO A 202 -9.95 5.17 9.56
N HIS A 203 -10.13 5.07 10.87
CA HIS A 203 -10.53 6.20 11.72
C HIS A 203 -9.34 7.12 12.01
N PHE A 204 -8.90 7.91 11.02
CA PHE A 204 -7.75 8.82 11.16
C PHE A 204 -7.91 9.88 12.27
N HIS A 205 -9.15 10.19 12.69
CA HIS A 205 -9.39 11.07 13.85
C HIS A 205 -8.89 10.46 15.18
N LYS A 206 -8.71 9.12 15.23
CA LYS A 206 -8.16 8.38 16.36
C LYS A 206 -6.64 8.20 16.31
N ALA A 207 -5.94 8.94 15.45
CA ALA A 207 -4.48 8.79 15.33
C ALA A 207 -3.73 9.06 16.64
N LEU A 208 -4.18 10.02 17.46
CA LEU A 208 -3.56 10.26 18.78
C LEU A 208 -3.79 9.09 19.75
N GLU A 209 -5.02 8.58 19.80
CA GLU A 209 -5.38 7.38 20.58
C GLU A 209 -4.52 6.19 20.16
N ARG A 210 -4.32 6.00 18.85
CA ARG A 210 -3.49 4.92 18.33
C ARG A 210 -2.01 5.07 18.66
N VAL A 211 -1.47 6.30 18.63
CA VAL A 211 -0.11 6.59 19.08
C VAL A 211 0.04 6.26 20.58
N ALA A 212 -0.93 6.68 21.39
CA ALA A 212 -0.96 6.40 22.82
C ALA A 212 -0.95 4.88 23.10
N GLU A 213 -1.84 4.15 22.41
CA GLU A 213 -1.96 2.69 22.53
C GLU A 213 -0.65 1.98 22.15
N VAL A 214 -0.09 2.27 20.97
CA VAL A 214 1.10 1.56 20.47
C VAL A 214 2.34 1.88 21.31
N LEU A 215 2.48 3.11 21.79
CA LEU A 215 3.59 3.46 22.67
C LEU A 215 3.35 3.03 24.13
N GLY A 216 2.14 2.62 24.53
CA GLY A 216 1.80 2.33 25.92
C GLY A 216 1.84 3.57 26.81
N VAL A 217 1.37 4.70 26.29
CA VAL A 217 1.35 6.01 26.95
C VAL A 217 -0.10 6.40 27.25
N GLY A 218 -0.36 6.94 28.44
CA GLY A 218 -1.69 7.44 28.80
C GLY A 218 -2.09 8.66 27.97
N LEU A 219 -3.36 8.74 27.58
CA LEU A 219 -3.87 9.90 26.84
C LEU A 219 -3.72 11.23 27.60
N ASP A 220 -3.81 11.17 28.94
CA ASP A 220 -3.63 12.31 29.84
C ASP A 220 -2.31 13.05 29.60
N VAL A 221 -1.23 12.34 29.26
CA VAL A 221 0.08 12.96 28.95
C VAL A 221 -0.03 13.91 27.76
N PHE A 222 -0.80 13.52 26.74
CA PHE A 222 -1.04 14.38 25.57
C PHE A 222 -1.99 15.53 25.88
N GLU A 223 -2.95 15.32 26.77
CA GLU A 223 -3.84 16.39 27.23
C GLU A 223 -3.05 17.46 27.99
N ASP A 224 -2.15 17.04 28.90
CA ASP A 224 -1.28 17.94 29.65
C ASP A 224 -0.30 18.69 28.74
N LEU A 225 0.30 18.02 27.76
CA LEU A 225 1.15 18.65 26.76
C LEU A 225 0.40 19.66 25.86
N ALA A 226 -0.87 19.39 25.54
CA ALA A 226 -1.70 20.28 24.73
C ALA A 226 -2.26 21.46 25.54
N ALA A 227 -2.53 21.28 26.83
CA ALA A 227 -3.07 22.31 27.71
C ALA A 227 -2.00 23.28 28.22
N HIS A 228 -0.76 22.79 28.43
CA HIS A 228 0.33 23.57 28.98
C HIS A 228 1.34 23.99 27.90
N GLY A 229 1.84 25.22 27.98
CA GLY A 229 2.82 25.71 27.01
C GLY A 229 4.15 24.95 27.05
N VAL A 230 4.63 24.62 28.24
CA VAL A 230 5.84 23.80 28.49
C VAL A 230 5.62 22.94 29.73
N VAL A 231 5.96 21.65 29.62
CA VAL A 231 5.91 20.65 30.69
C VAL A 231 7.34 20.27 31.08
N SER A 232 7.64 20.20 32.37
CA SER A 232 9.00 19.91 32.85
C SER A 232 9.49 18.52 32.44
N HIS A 233 10.81 18.35 32.25
CA HIS A 233 11.40 17.05 31.90
C HIS A 233 11.12 15.99 32.97
N GLY A 234 11.29 16.33 34.26
CA GLY A 234 11.02 15.40 35.36
C GLY A 234 9.59 14.88 35.34
N TYR A 235 8.63 15.78 35.20
CA TYR A 235 7.21 15.40 35.09
C TYR A 235 6.95 14.41 33.94
N LEU A 236 7.47 14.67 32.72
CA LEU A 236 7.26 13.73 31.62
C LEU A 236 7.89 12.37 31.90
N MET A 237 9.05 12.33 32.55
CA MET A 237 9.74 11.08 32.87
C MET A 237 9.05 10.26 33.96
N ASP A 238 8.11 10.84 34.71
CA ASP A 238 7.25 10.09 35.64
C ASP A 238 6.22 9.22 34.89
N PHE A 239 5.89 9.58 33.64
CA PHE A 239 4.89 8.88 32.81
C PHE A 239 5.46 8.22 31.55
N LEU A 240 6.64 8.67 31.10
CA LEU A 240 7.30 8.22 29.89
C LEU A 240 8.67 7.65 30.19
N SER A 241 8.97 6.52 29.58
CA SER A 241 10.33 6.02 29.43
C SER A 241 11.09 6.82 28.36
N PRO A 242 12.45 6.78 28.37
CA PRO A 242 13.26 7.51 27.40
C PRO A 242 12.97 7.15 25.95
N TRP A 243 12.62 5.89 25.67
CA TRP A 243 12.35 5.44 24.30
C TRP A 243 10.98 5.92 23.81
N GLN A 244 9.95 5.95 24.67
CA GLN A 244 8.65 6.53 24.35
C GLN A 244 8.80 8.02 24.00
N LEU A 245 9.50 8.77 24.86
CA LEU A 245 9.81 10.18 24.59
C LEU A 245 10.62 10.34 23.28
N GLY A 246 11.56 9.43 23.01
CA GLY A 246 12.29 9.37 21.75
C GLY A 246 11.38 9.26 20.52
N TYR A 247 10.35 8.40 20.56
CA TYR A 247 9.36 8.32 19.48
C TYR A 247 8.49 9.58 19.39
N LEU A 248 8.06 10.15 20.50
CA LEU A 248 7.31 11.40 20.49
C LEU A 248 8.10 12.55 19.84
N VAL A 249 9.41 12.60 20.07
CA VAL A 249 10.30 13.58 19.42
C VAL A 249 10.52 13.22 17.94
N LYS A 250 10.82 11.96 17.64
CA LYS A 250 11.06 11.48 16.26
C LYS A 250 9.85 11.74 15.36
N TRP A 251 8.66 11.47 15.88
CA TRP A 251 7.41 11.74 15.20
C TRP A 251 6.98 13.19 15.42
N ASP A 252 7.84 14.15 15.78
CA ASP A 252 7.48 15.57 15.86
C ASP A 252 6.17 15.83 16.61
N LEU A 253 5.90 15.12 17.72
CA LEU A 253 4.74 15.37 18.60
C LEU A 253 5.13 16.30 19.74
N VAL A 254 6.37 16.19 20.20
CA VAL A 254 6.94 17.06 21.22
C VAL A 254 8.30 17.58 20.76
N ARG A 255 8.68 18.73 21.28
CA ARG A 255 10.01 19.32 21.09
C ARG A 255 10.57 19.81 22.40
N GLN A 256 11.89 19.75 22.53
CA GLN A 256 12.58 20.28 23.69
C GLN A 256 12.61 21.82 23.63
N MET A 257 12.30 22.46 24.75
CA MET A 257 12.30 23.90 24.94
C MET A 257 13.03 24.24 26.25
N PRO A 258 13.49 25.48 26.45
CA PRO A 258 13.94 25.93 27.77
C PRO A 258 12.86 25.64 28.82
N GLY A 259 13.21 24.91 29.89
CA GLY A 259 12.29 24.50 30.95
C GLY A 259 11.61 23.14 30.76
N GLY A 260 11.76 22.48 29.60
CA GLY A 260 11.26 21.10 29.41
C GLY A 260 10.83 20.78 27.98
N TRP A 261 9.58 20.39 27.82
CA TRP A 261 9.00 19.87 26.57
C TRP A 261 7.71 20.60 26.23
N SER A 262 7.47 20.82 24.94
CA SER A 262 6.29 21.52 24.44
C SER A 262 5.65 20.72 23.31
N ALA A 263 4.32 20.77 23.22
CA ALA A 263 3.59 20.23 22.08
C ALA A 263 4.01 20.92 20.78
N THR A 264 4.16 20.14 19.72
CA THR A 264 4.35 20.66 18.36
C THR A 264 3.00 20.99 17.72
N PRO A 265 2.98 21.72 16.59
CA PRO A 265 1.76 21.89 15.81
C PRO A 265 1.11 20.57 15.41
N LYS A 266 1.90 19.49 15.21
CA LYS A 266 1.36 18.18 14.89
C LYS A 266 0.59 17.57 16.05
N LEU A 267 1.13 17.60 17.27
CA LEU A 267 0.39 17.12 18.44
C LEU A 267 -0.90 17.92 18.63
N MET A 268 -0.85 19.25 18.49
CA MET A 268 -2.06 20.09 18.58
C MET A 268 -3.12 19.72 17.52
N TYR A 269 -2.69 19.43 16.29
CA TYR A 269 -3.58 18.99 15.23
C TYR A 269 -4.23 17.63 15.54
N LEU A 270 -3.43 16.63 15.94
CA LEU A 270 -3.95 15.30 16.28
C LEU A 270 -4.87 15.32 17.51
N HIS A 271 -4.53 16.12 18.53
CA HIS A 271 -5.39 16.34 19.69
C HIS A 271 -6.71 17.01 19.31
N GLY A 272 -6.67 18.02 18.43
CA GLY A 272 -7.87 18.65 17.89
C GLY A 272 -8.76 17.72 17.07
N LEU A 273 -8.19 16.73 16.38
CA LEU A 273 -8.96 15.69 15.68
C LEU A 273 -9.59 14.70 16.65
N TYR A 274 -8.85 14.29 17.68
CA TYR A 274 -9.29 13.33 18.69
C TYR A 274 -10.48 13.85 19.53
N ARG A 275 -10.52 15.16 19.82
CA ARG A 275 -11.58 15.79 20.62
C ARG A 275 -12.89 16.06 19.87
N ARG A 276 -12.97 15.77 18.57
CA ARG A 276 -14.19 15.95 17.76
C ARG A 276 -15.13 14.77 17.91
#